data_AF-H0T6W9-F1
#
_entry.id   AF-H0T6W9-F1
#
_cell.length_a   1.000
_cell.length_b   1.000
_cell.length_c   1.000
_cell.angle_alpha   90.00
_cell.angle_beta   90.00
_cell.angle_gamma   90.00
#
_symmetry.space_group_name_H-M   'P 1'
#
loop_
_entity.id
_entity.type
_entity.pdbx_description
1 polymer ?
#
loop_
_entity_poly.entity_id
_entity_poly.type
_entity_poly.pdbx_seq_one_letter_code
_entity_poly.pdbx_strand_id
1 'polypeptide(L)' 'MKLVAVLTLTIVTSALMVGAIPAHAAQPGEKPKVCRMEQQCRWENFKKICVYVKVCR' A
#
# COMPACT_ATOMS: atom_id res chain seq x y z
N MET A 1 6.17 3.45 41.37
CA MET A 1 5.84 4.55 40.43
C MET A 1 6.74 4.62 39.19
N LYS A 2 8.04 4.28 39.29
CA LYS A 2 8.97 4.27 38.13
C LYS A 2 8.60 3.27 37.01
N LEU A 3 8.02 2.12 37.36
CA LEU A 3 7.67 1.07 36.38
C LEU A 3 6.51 1.46 35.43
N VAL A 4 5.55 2.23 35.94
CA VAL A 4 4.37 2.66 35.17
C VAL A 4 4.75 3.73 34.13
N ALA A 5 5.69 4.61 34.47
CA ALA A 5 6.21 5.62 33.56
C ALA A 5 7.04 5.04 32.40
N VAL A 6 7.73 3.92 32.62
CA VAL A 6 8.48 3.23 31.56
C VAL A 6 7.54 2.50 30.60
N LEU A 7 6.44 1.95 31.12
CA LEU A 7 5.46 1.21 30.30
C LEU A 7 4.64 2.13 29.39
N THR A 8 4.34 3.36 29.82
CA THR A 8 3.61 4.33 28.98
C THR A 8 4.49 4.90 27.87
N LEU A 9 5.79 5.06 28.11
CA LEU A 9 6.71 5.61 27.12
C LEU A 9 6.91 4.67 25.91
N THR A 10 6.98 3.36 26.14
CA THR A 10 7.14 2.37 25.07
C THR A 10 5.91 2.23 24.17
N ILE A 11 4.70 2.41 24.72
CA ILE A 11 3.45 2.35 23.95
C ILE A 11 3.30 3.56 23.01
N VAL A 12 3.78 4.74 23.42
CA VAL A 12 3.72 5.94 22.56
C VAL A 12 4.69 5.84 21.38
N THR A 13 5.85 5.23 21.56
CA THR A 13 6.85 5.08 20.48
C THR A 13 6.45 4.09 19.38
N SER A 14 5.65 3.06 19.69
CA SER A 14 5.23 2.06 18.69
C SER A 14 4.10 2.54 17.78
N ALA A 15 3.36 3.58 18.16
CA ALA A 15 2.31 4.16 17.33
C ALA A 15 2.84 4.98 16.13
N LEU A 16 4.13 5.36 16.12
CA LEU A 16 4.70 6.19 15.06
C LEU A 16 5.05 5.44 13.76
N MET A 17 5.09 4.10 13.78
CA MET A 17 5.62 3.31 12.64
C MET A 17 4.58 2.89 11.58
N VAL A 18 3.29 3.22 11.76
CA VAL A 18 2.22 2.79 10.82
C VAL A 18 2.06 3.75 9.62
N GLY A 19 2.82 4.85 9.56
CA GLY A 19 2.65 5.90 8.54
C GLY A 19 3.54 5.85 7.30
N ALA A 20 4.50 4.92 7.20
CA ALA A 20 5.42 4.87 6.06
C ALA A 20 4.85 4.04 4.90
N ILE A 21 3.75 4.51 4.31
CA ILE A 21 3.36 4.06 2.96
C ILE A 21 4.44 4.58 2.01
N PRO A 22 5.16 3.72 1.25
CA PRO A 22 6.10 4.21 0.26
C PRO A 22 5.31 4.85 -0.87
N ALA A 23 5.08 6.17 -0.75
CA ALA A 23 4.76 7.01 -1.88
C ALA A 23 5.94 6.89 -2.84
N HIS A 24 5.78 6.06 -3.87
CA HIS A 24 6.75 5.92 -4.94
C HIS A 24 7.05 7.33 -5.46
N ALA A 25 8.31 7.73 -5.39
CA ALA A 25 8.78 9.04 -5.80
C ALA A 25 8.30 9.32 -7.23
N ALA A 26 7.32 10.22 -7.36
CA ALA A 26 6.89 10.73 -8.65
C ALA A 26 8.06 11.53 -9.22
N GLN A 27 8.60 11.09 -10.36
CA GLN A 27 9.65 11.83 -11.05
C GLN A 27 9.09 13.19 -11.51
N PRO A 28 9.79 14.31 -11.27
CA PRO A 28 9.32 15.63 -11.65
C PRO A 28 9.31 15.74 -13.18
N GLY A 29 8.12 15.65 -13.78
CA GLY A 29 7.92 15.75 -15.24
C GLY A 29 6.91 14.75 -15.81
N GLU A 30 6.60 13.67 -15.09
CA GLU A 30 5.51 12.78 -15.49
C GLU A 30 4.18 13.34 -14.96
N LYS A 31 3.24 13.62 -15.88
CA LYS A 31 1.83 13.82 -15.53
C LYS A 31 1.41 12.68 -14.60
N PRO A 32 0.65 12.94 -13.52
CA PRO A 32 0.27 11.88 -12.58
C PRO A 32 -0.52 10.82 -13.35
N LYS A 33 0.14 9.69 -13.67
CA LYS A 33 -0.49 8.54 -14.31
C LYS A 33 -1.47 7.98 -13.29
N VAL A 34 -2.76 7.98 -13.62
CA VAL A 34 -3.79 7.51 -12.69
C VAL A 34 -3.75 5.98 -12.76
N CYS A 35 -3.16 5.37 -11.75
CA CYS A 35 -3.12 3.92 -11.61
C CYS A 35 -4.35 3.42 -10.85
N ARG A 36 -5.04 2.44 -11.40
CA ARG A 36 -6.13 1.72 -10.73
C ARG A 36 -5.95 0.21 -10.83
N MET A 37 -6.45 -0.53 -9.85
CA MET A 37 -6.58 -1.98 -9.97
C MET A 37 -7.79 -2.28 -10.84
N GLU A 38 -7.58 -2.99 -11.94
CA GLU A 38 -8.64 -3.42 -12.85
C GLU A 38 -8.66 -4.95 -12.91
N GLN A 39 -9.85 -5.54 -12.82
CA GLN A 39 -10.01 -6.98 -12.98
C GLN A 39 -10.02 -7.30 -14.47
N GLN A 40 -9.05 -8.07 -14.94
CA GLN A 40 -8.99 -8.56 -16.31
C GLN A 40 -9.27 -10.06 -16.31
N CYS A 41 -10.28 -10.46 -17.08
CA CYS A 41 -10.64 -11.86 -17.24
C CYS A 41 -10.30 -12.33 -18.65
N ARG A 42 -9.68 -13.50 -18.76
CA ARG A 42 -9.44 -14.21 -20.02
C ARG A 42 -9.93 -15.64 -19.94
N TRP A 43 -10.30 -16.20 -21.09
CA TRP A 43 -10.60 -17.62 -21.21
C TRP A 43 -9.33 -18.37 -21.57
N GLU A 44 -9.03 -19.42 -20.81
CA GLU A 44 -7.88 -20.28 -21.04
C GLU A 44 -8.31 -21.72 -20.73
N ASN A 45 -8.15 -22.64 -21.70
CA ASN A 45 -8.52 -24.06 -21.54
C ASN A 45 -9.94 -24.27 -20.96
N PHE A 46 -10.96 -23.61 -21.54
CA PHE A 46 -12.36 -23.67 -21.07
C PHE A 46 -12.60 -23.19 -19.63
N LYS A 47 -11.63 -22.50 -19.02
CA LYS A 47 -11.76 -21.87 -17.71
C LYS A 47 -11.67 -20.35 -17.86
N LYS A 48 -12.50 -19.61 -17.11
CA LYS A 48 -12.41 -18.16 -17.01
C LYS A 48 -11.43 -17.82 -15.90
N ILE A 49 -10.27 -17.29 -16.26
CA ILE A 49 -9.23 -16.83 -15.33
C ILE A 49 -9.41 -15.32 -15.18
N CYS A 50 -9.58 -14.84 -13.96
CA CYS A 50 -9.64 -13.41 -13.66
C CYS A 50 -8.47 -13.03 -12.75
N VAL A 51 -7.72 -12.00 -13.15
CA VAL A 51 -6.59 -11.46 -12.39
C VAL A 51 -6.77 -9.97 -12.20
N TYR A 52 -6.34 -9.46 -11.05
CA TYR A 52 -6.27 -8.02 -10.81
C TYR A 52 -4.93 -7.51 -11.30
N VAL A 53 -4.95 -6.51 -12.18
CA VAL A 53 -3.76 -5.86 -12.72
C VAL A 53 -3.79 -4.36 -12.42
N LYS A 54 -2.63 -3.78 -12.13
CA LYS A 54 -2.49 -2.34 -11.94
C LYS A 54 -2.35 -1.68 -13.31
N VAL A 55 -3.38 -0.97 -13.75
CA VAL A 55 -3.39 -0.25 -15.04
C VAL A 55 -3.16 1.23 -14.75
N CYS A 56 -2.09 1.79 -15.32
CA CYS A 56 -1.77 3.21 -15.23
C CYS A 56 -2.04 3.86 -16.59
N ARG A 57 -2.92 4.87 -16.62
CA ARG A 57 -3.26 5.66 -17.82
C ARG A 57 -2.75 7.09 -17.69
#